data_AF-A0A7S3GVC4-F1
#
_entry.id   AF-A0A7S3GVC4-F1
#
_cell.length_a   1.000
_cell.length_b   1.000
_cell.length_c   1.000
_cell.angle_alpha   90.00
_cell.angle_beta   90.00
_cell.angle_gamma   90.00
#
_symmetry.space_group_name_H-M   'P 1'
#
loop_
_entity.id
_entity.type
_entity.pdbx_description
1 polymer ?
#
loop_
_entity_poly.entity_id
_entity_poly.type
_entity_poly.pdbx_seq_one_letter_code
_entity_poly.pdbx_strand_id
1 'polypeptide(L)'
;SANVAAVAAAADAAEGGENGAAGGVPSLLHVTVPPGQGVTKDQHQCSGKYTVMPGAIANEAPVWINDRGDRFLYHGNDDNWYVGDEEEQTLNFDCDQGYIRHDSCGRVMPHLVAGEWERGEEWLPDAGGGVSTD
;
A
#
# COMPACT_ATOMS: atom_id res chain seq x y z
N SER A 1 -0.77 -35.05 -12.07
CA SER A 1 -0.38 -34.46 -13.37
C SER A 1 -1.27 -33.25 -13.61
N ALA A 2 -0.82 -32.04 -13.23
CA ALA A 2 -0.20 -30.97 -14.07
C ALA A 2 -1.26 -30.28 -14.97
N ASN A 3 -1.45 -28.96 -15.05
CA ASN A 3 -0.62 -27.73 -14.98
C ASN A 3 -1.54 -26.54 -14.57
N VAL A 4 -1.17 -25.50 -13.80
CA VAL A 4 -0.17 -24.40 -13.97
C VAL A 4 -0.48 -23.40 -15.10
N ALA A 5 -0.63 -22.13 -14.67
CA ALA A 5 -0.34 -20.85 -15.35
C ALA A 5 -1.47 -19.99 -15.96
N ALA A 6 -1.48 -18.75 -15.45
CA ALA A 6 -1.45 -17.47 -16.17
C ALA A 6 -2.77 -16.69 -16.34
N VAL A 7 -2.76 -15.48 -15.78
CA VAL A 7 -2.96 -14.26 -16.58
C VAL A 7 -2.04 -13.15 -16.04
N ALA A 8 -0.88 -13.03 -16.67
CA ALA A 8 -0.12 -11.79 -16.76
C ALA A 8 -0.36 -11.27 -18.17
N ALA A 9 -1.07 -10.15 -18.33
CA ALA A 9 -1.08 -9.35 -19.55
C ALA A 9 -1.89 -8.06 -19.34
N ALA A 10 -1.18 -6.93 -19.25
CA ALA A 10 -1.43 -5.74 -20.08
C ALA A 10 -0.35 -4.71 -19.75
N ALA A 11 0.63 -4.59 -20.64
CA ALA A 11 1.50 -3.43 -20.75
C ALA A 11 1.13 -2.73 -22.06
N ASP A 12 0.75 -1.46 -22.02
CA ASP A 12 1.15 -0.48 -23.02
C ASP A 12 0.87 0.96 -22.52
N ALA A 13 1.86 1.83 -22.74
CA ALA A 13 1.84 3.29 -22.76
C ALA A 13 1.47 4.11 -21.50
N ALA A 14 2.50 4.72 -20.90
CA ALA A 14 2.56 6.18 -20.75
C ALA A 14 4.00 6.64 -20.43
N GLU A 15 4.69 7.16 -21.44
CA GLU A 15 5.82 8.07 -21.25
C GLU A 15 5.31 9.49 -20.99
N GLY A 16 6.00 10.22 -20.11
CA GLY A 16 6.17 11.67 -20.22
C GLY A 16 5.34 12.53 -19.27
N GLY A 17 6.00 13.09 -18.25
CA GLY A 17 5.44 14.20 -17.47
C GLY A 17 6.16 14.47 -16.15
N GLU A 18 7.43 14.84 -16.18
CA GLU A 18 8.12 15.38 -15.01
C GLU A 18 7.54 16.76 -14.65
N ASN A 19 7.07 16.94 -13.41
CA ASN A 19 7.39 18.10 -12.57
C ASN A 19 6.66 18.04 -11.21
N GLY A 20 7.43 17.95 -10.12
CA GLY A 20 7.05 18.68 -8.90
C GLY A 20 7.08 17.99 -7.53
N ALA A 21 8.00 17.09 -7.23
CA ALA A 21 8.56 16.91 -5.87
C ALA A 21 9.75 15.95 -5.94
N ALA A 22 10.82 16.22 -5.19
CA ALA A 22 12.03 15.40 -5.20
C ALA A 22 11.75 13.98 -4.68
N GLY A 23 12.06 12.97 -5.50
CA GLY A 23 11.95 11.54 -5.21
C GLY A 23 10.90 10.86 -6.08
N GLY A 24 11.34 10.14 -7.12
CA GLY A 24 10.43 9.28 -7.90
C GLY A 24 9.79 8.19 -7.03
N VAL A 25 8.92 7.37 -7.64
CA VAL A 25 8.28 6.23 -6.95
C VAL A 25 9.36 5.35 -6.28
N PRO A 26 9.37 5.20 -4.94
CA PRO A 26 10.36 4.36 -4.27
C PRO A 26 10.22 2.91 -4.71
N SER A 27 11.34 2.26 -5.04
CA SER A 27 11.34 0.83 -5.35
C SER A 27 11.14 -0.05 -4.11
N LEU A 28 11.44 0.48 -2.93
CA LEU A 28 11.37 -0.21 -1.65
C LEU A 28 10.78 0.72 -0.59
N LEU A 29 9.90 0.17 0.23
CA LEU A 29 9.32 0.79 1.42
C LEU A 29 9.42 -0.17 2.61
N HIS A 30 9.50 0.39 3.82
CA HIS A 30 9.32 -0.34 5.07
C HIS A 30 8.04 0.14 5.75
N VAL A 31 7.08 -0.76 5.92
CA VAL A 31 5.88 -0.51 6.72
C VAL A 31 6.14 -1.01 8.14
N THR A 32 5.82 -0.19 9.13
CA THR A 32 5.93 -0.55 10.55
C THR A 32 4.55 -0.44 11.20
N VAL A 33 4.11 -1.53 11.84
CA VAL A 33 2.97 -1.56 12.76
C VAL A 33 3.49 -1.97 14.13
N PRO A 34 3.60 -1.04 15.10
CA PRO A 34 4.14 -1.35 16.41
C PRO A 34 3.28 -2.37 17.14
N PRO A 35 3.88 -3.29 17.93
CA PRO A 35 3.11 -4.17 18.80
C PRO A 35 2.41 -3.33 19.89
N GLY A 36 1.22 -3.73 20.29
CA GLY A 36 0.46 -3.00 21.31
C GLY A 36 -0.84 -3.71 21.70
N GLN A 37 -1.56 -3.12 22.66
CA GLN A 37 -2.93 -3.57 22.92
C GLN A 37 -3.84 -3.21 21.74
N GLY A 38 -4.74 -4.13 21.38
CA GLY A 38 -5.70 -3.93 20.29
C GLY A 38 -5.17 -4.20 18.88
N VAL A 39 -3.88 -4.53 18.73
CA VAL A 39 -3.30 -4.89 17.43
C VAL A 39 -3.67 -6.34 17.11
N THR A 40 -4.38 -6.53 16.00
CA THR A 40 -4.68 -7.88 15.51
C THR A 40 -3.43 -8.53 14.91
N LYS A 41 -3.46 -9.86 14.76
CA LYS A 41 -2.37 -10.57 14.09
C LYS A 41 -2.20 -10.08 12.66
N ASP A 42 -3.31 -9.85 11.95
CA ASP A 42 -3.29 -9.42 10.55
C ASP A 42 -2.75 -8.00 10.38
N GLN A 43 -3.06 -7.09 11.30
CA GLN A 43 -2.45 -5.76 11.35
C GLN A 43 -0.95 -5.83 11.61
N HIS A 44 -0.51 -6.68 12.55
CA HIS A 44 0.92 -6.82 12.80
C HIS A 44 1.66 -7.38 11.56
N GLN A 45 1.01 -8.25 10.79
CA GLN A 45 1.55 -8.77 9.53
C GLN A 45 1.68 -7.69 8.44
N CYS A 46 1.02 -6.54 8.53
CA CYS A 46 1.28 -5.43 7.62
C CYS A 46 2.73 -4.92 7.71
N SER A 47 3.44 -5.17 8.81
CA SER A 47 4.84 -4.81 8.93
C SER A 47 5.73 -5.56 7.94
N GLY A 48 6.76 -4.89 7.44
CA GLY A 48 7.82 -5.48 6.66
C GLY A 48 8.25 -4.65 5.45
N LYS A 49 8.98 -5.30 4.56
CA LYS A 49 9.50 -4.74 3.32
C LYS A 49 8.47 -4.86 2.21
N TYR A 50 8.33 -3.80 1.44
CA TYR A 50 7.40 -3.69 0.33
C TYR A 50 8.16 -3.25 -0.92
N THR A 51 8.05 -4.01 -2.00
CA THR A 51 8.65 -3.65 -3.29
C THR A 51 7.59 -3.20 -4.27
N VAL A 52 7.92 -2.19 -5.08
CA VAL A 52 6.97 -1.66 -6.07
C VAL A 52 6.62 -2.77 -7.07
N MET A 53 5.33 -2.95 -7.35
CA MET A 53 4.85 -3.88 -8.35
C MET A 53 4.95 -3.22 -9.74
N PRO A 54 5.79 -3.73 -10.66
CA PRO A 54 5.97 -3.09 -11.97
C PRO A 54 4.66 -3.02 -12.76
N GLY A 55 4.24 -1.80 -13.13
CA GLY A 55 3.03 -1.55 -13.92
C GLY A 55 1.71 -1.66 -13.17
N ALA A 56 1.72 -2.00 -11.87
CA ALA A 56 0.50 -2.04 -11.07
C ALA A 56 0.15 -0.64 -10.55
N ILE A 57 -1.05 -0.19 -10.89
CA ILE A 57 -1.60 1.11 -10.51
C ILE A 57 -2.97 0.90 -9.87
N ALA A 58 -3.18 1.49 -8.69
CA ALA A 58 -4.44 1.55 -7.97
C ALA A 58 -4.83 3.02 -7.83
N ASN A 59 -6.01 3.40 -8.32
CA ASN A 59 -6.53 4.77 -8.23
C ASN A 59 -5.49 5.84 -8.60
N GLU A 60 -4.84 5.68 -9.75
CA GLU A 60 -3.79 6.59 -10.28
C GLU A 60 -2.48 6.64 -9.47
N ALA A 61 -2.27 5.71 -8.54
CA ALA A 61 -1.06 5.61 -7.72
C ALA A 61 -0.40 4.22 -7.82
N PRO A 62 0.92 4.12 -7.62
CA PRO A 62 1.63 2.83 -7.62
C PRO A 62 1.17 1.90 -6.48
N VAL A 63 1.33 0.60 -6.71
CA VAL A 63 1.09 -0.45 -5.70
C VAL A 63 2.43 -1.07 -5.29
N TRP A 64 2.57 -1.37 -4.00
CA TRP A 64 3.70 -2.14 -3.48
C TRP A 64 3.22 -3.45 -2.85
N ILE A 65 4.00 -4.51 -2.99
CA ILE A 65 3.73 -5.82 -2.41
C ILE A 65 4.76 -6.14 -1.32
N ASN A 66 4.28 -6.67 -0.20
CA ASN A 66 5.16 -7.17 0.86
C ASN A 66 6.04 -8.32 0.34
N ASP A 67 7.27 -8.46 0.82
CA ASP A 67 8.19 -9.55 0.44
C ASP A 67 7.60 -10.96 0.65
N ARG A 68 6.63 -11.11 1.56
CA ARG A 68 5.90 -12.38 1.77
C ARG A 68 4.84 -12.66 0.72
N GLY A 69 4.45 -11.66 -0.07
CA GLY A 69 3.45 -11.76 -1.12
C GLY A 69 1.99 -11.76 -0.65
N ASP A 70 1.72 -11.41 0.62
CA ASP A 70 0.41 -11.52 1.26
C ASP A 70 -0.22 -10.18 1.66
N ARG A 71 0.47 -9.06 1.40
CA ARG A 71 -0.01 -7.70 1.71
C ARG A 71 0.34 -6.72 0.60
N PHE A 72 -0.56 -5.78 0.37
CA PHE A 72 -0.44 -4.75 -0.65
C PHE A 72 -0.62 -3.37 -0.03
N LEU A 73 0.32 -2.46 -0.30
CA LEU A 73 0.17 -1.03 -0.03
C LEU A 73 -0.36 -0.35 -1.29
N TYR A 74 -1.52 0.28 -1.19
CA TYR A 74 -2.25 0.82 -2.33
C TYR A 74 -3.05 2.08 -1.95
N HIS A 75 -3.42 2.89 -2.95
CA HIS A 75 -4.27 4.07 -2.77
C HIS A 75 -5.72 3.67 -3.03
N GLY A 76 -6.62 3.92 -2.08
CA GLY A 76 -8.04 3.60 -2.16
C GLY A 76 -8.84 4.60 -3.00
N ASN A 77 -10.12 4.32 -3.20
CA ASN A 77 -11.02 5.19 -3.99
C ASN A 77 -11.61 6.36 -3.18
N ASP A 78 -11.21 6.49 -1.92
CA ASP A 78 -11.60 7.51 -0.96
C ASP A 78 -10.44 8.44 -0.55
N ASP A 79 -9.41 8.50 -1.40
CA ASP A 79 -8.19 9.30 -1.22
C ASP A 79 -7.28 8.88 -0.04
N ASN A 80 -7.43 7.68 0.51
CA ASN A 80 -6.58 7.17 1.59
C ASN A 80 -5.53 6.15 1.09
N TRP A 81 -4.42 6.01 1.82
CA TRP A 81 -3.52 4.87 1.65
C TRP A 81 -3.97 3.71 2.52
N TYR A 82 -3.90 2.49 2.01
CA TYR A 82 -4.26 1.27 2.73
C TYR A 82 -3.19 0.22 2.64
N VAL A 83 -3.12 -0.64 3.67
CA VAL A 83 -2.52 -1.98 3.53
C VAL A 83 -3.62 -3.03 3.60
N GLY A 84 -3.85 -3.70 2.47
CA GLY A 84 -4.81 -4.81 2.31
C GLY A 84 -4.12 -6.12 1.93
N ASP A 85 -4.90 -7.09 1.45
CA ASP A 85 -4.45 -8.39 0.97
C ASP A 85 -5.09 -8.80 -0.39
N GLU A 86 -5.23 -10.11 -0.64
CA GLU A 86 -5.76 -10.66 -1.88
C GLU A 86 -7.23 -10.27 -2.11
N GLU A 87 -7.99 -9.99 -1.05
CA GLU A 87 -9.38 -9.55 -1.14
C GLU A 87 -9.47 -8.20 -1.86
N GLU A 88 -8.70 -7.20 -1.43
CA GLU A 88 -8.64 -5.90 -2.11
C GLU A 88 -7.99 -6.00 -3.50
N GLN A 89 -6.99 -6.88 -3.67
CA GLN A 89 -6.41 -7.13 -4.98
C GLN A 89 -7.45 -7.65 -5.98
N THR A 90 -8.36 -8.53 -5.56
CA THR A 90 -9.45 -9.07 -6.39
C THR A 90 -10.44 -7.97 -6.82
N LEU A 91 -10.55 -6.90 -6.02
CA LEU A 91 -11.31 -5.69 -6.36
C LEU A 91 -10.52 -4.70 -7.23
N ASN A 92 -9.33 -5.08 -7.72
CA ASN A 92 -8.39 -4.20 -8.41
C ASN A 92 -8.04 -2.95 -7.59
N PHE A 93 -8.07 -3.07 -6.25
CA PHE A 93 -7.82 -1.98 -5.32
C PHE A 93 -8.81 -0.80 -5.42
N ASP A 94 -9.95 -0.96 -6.11
CA ASP A 94 -11.04 0.03 -6.17
C ASP A 94 -11.97 -0.14 -4.95
N CYS A 95 -11.44 0.18 -3.77
CA CYS A 95 -12.14 0.09 -2.50
C CYS A 95 -11.50 1.00 -1.43
N ASP A 96 -12.13 1.06 -0.27
CA ASP A 96 -11.80 1.88 0.91
C ASP A 96 -11.52 1.01 2.15
N GLN A 97 -10.89 -0.16 1.94
CA GLN A 97 -10.77 -1.21 2.96
C GLN A 97 -9.33 -1.65 3.20
N GLY A 98 -9.01 -2.08 4.42
CA GLY A 98 -7.70 -2.63 4.72
C GLY A 98 -7.48 -2.79 6.21
N TYR A 99 -6.31 -3.27 6.57
CA TYR A 99 -5.94 -3.53 7.96
C TYR A 99 -5.46 -2.28 8.69
N ILE A 100 -4.74 -1.41 7.98
CA ILE A 100 -4.29 -0.10 8.42
C ILE A 100 -4.47 0.89 7.26
N ARG A 101 -4.59 2.18 7.60
CA ARG A 101 -4.68 3.24 6.60
C ARG A 101 -3.91 4.49 7.00
N HIS A 102 -3.81 5.43 6.07
CA HIS A 102 -3.41 6.80 6.36
C HIS A 102 -4.28 7.76 5.55
N ASP A 103 -4.77 8.81 6.22
CA ASP A 103 -5.46 9.92 5.56
C ASP A 103 -4.46 10.70 4.71
N SER A 104 -4.43 10.35 3.42
CA SER A 104 -3.50 10.96 2.49
C SER A 104 -4.09 12.30 2.07
N CYS A 105 -3.55 13.38 2.65
CA CYS A 105 -3.91 14.75 2.28
C CYS A 105 -3.46 15.04 0.83
N GLY A 106 -4.29 14.65 -0.14
CA GLY A 106 -3.92 14.62 -1.56
C GLY A 106 -2.97 13.46 -1.86
N ARG A 107 -2.73 13.21 -3.16
CA ARG A 107 -1.94 12.10 -3.73
C ARG A 107 -0.43 12.12 -3.37
N VAL A 108 -0.08 12.41 -2.13
CA VAL A 108 1.25 12.37 -1.54
C VAL A 108 1.66 10.91 -1.38
N MET A 109 2.89 10.59 -1.76
CA MET A 109 3.43 9.22 -1.62
C MET A 109 3.40 8.75 -0.15
N PRO A 110 3.21 7.46 0.12
CA PRO A 110 2.91 6.96 1.48
C PRO A 110 4.06 7.15 2.49
N HIS A 111 5.29 7.33 2.03
CA HIS A 111 6.45 7.63 2.88
C HIS A 111 6.64 9.13 3.16
N LEU A 112 5.84 9.99 2.53
CA LEU A 112 5.89 11.46 2.65
C LEU A 112 4.66 12.02 3.37
N VAL A 113 3.65 11.21 3.64
CA VAL A 113 2.45 11.63 4.36
C VAL A 113 2.82 12.06 5.79
N ALA A 114 2.18 13.12 6.27
CA ALA A 114 2.35 13.60 7.63
C ALA A 114 1.21 13.08 8.52
N GLY A 115 1.49 12.91 9.81
CA GLY A 115 0.52 12.40 10.77
C GLY A 115 0.65 10.90 11.03
N GLU A 116 -0.27 10.37 11.82
CA GLU A 116 -0.24 8.98 12.28
C GLU A 116 -1.00 8.07 11.31
N TRP A 117 -0.50 6.85 11.13
CA TRP A 117 -1.29 5.79 10.49
C TRP A 117 -2.39 5.33 11.44
N GLU A 118 -3.49 4.85 10.89
CA GLU A 118 -4.71 4.53 11.62
C GLU A 118 -5.07 3.05 11.48
N ARG A 119 -5.81 2.51 12.46
CA ARG A 119 -6.24 1.10 12.45
C ARG A 119 -7.56 0.86 13.19
N GLY A 120 -8.18 -0.28 12.91
CA GLY A 120 -9.41 -0.72 13.55
C GLY A 120 -10.67 -0.07 12.96
N GLU A 121 -11.84 -0.49 13.45
CA GLU A 121 -13.14 -0.07 12.88
C GLU A 121 -13.39 1.44 12.95
N GLU A 122 -12.83 2.10 13.96
CA GLU A 122 -12.94 3.56 14.15
C GLU A 122 -11.72 4.33 13.59
N TRP A 123 -10.78 3.65 12.94
CA TRP A 123 -9.54 4.22 12.42
C TRP A 123 -8.79 5.06 13.46
N LEU A 124 -8.46 4.42 14.57
CA LEU A 124 -7.76 5.05 15.67
C LEU A 124 -6.27 5.25 15.31
N PRO A 125 -5.67 6.40 15.67
CA PRO A 125 -4.24 6.64 15.46
C PRO A 125 -3.36 5.57 16.11
N ASP A 126 -2.36 5.11 15.36
CA ASP A 126 -1.36 4.14 15.79
C ASP A 126 -0.01 4.82 16.00
N ALA A 127 0.21 5.26 17.23
CA ALA A 127 1.44 5.93 17.63
C ALA A 127 2.67 5.04 17.37
N GLY A 128 3.53 5.48 16.45
CA GLY A 128 4.74 4.77 16.04
C GLY A 128 4.57 3.85 14.82
N GLY A 129 3.36 3.78 14.24
CA GLY A 129 3.13 3.22 12.92
C GLY A 129 3.57 4.17 11.81
N GLY A 130 4.00 3.64 10.67
CA GLY A 130 4.49 4.47 9.58
C GLY A 130 5.04 3.71 8.37
N VAL A 131 5.35 4.48 7.34
CA VAL A 131 6.01 4.01 6.12
C VAL A 131 7.27 4.83 5.87
N SER A 132 8.41 4.18 5.65
CA SER A 132 9.70 4.81 5.37
C SER A 132 10.38 4.22 4.14
N THR A 133 11.38 4.91 3.62
CA THR A 133 12.32 4.39 2.60
C THR A 133 13.62 3.83 3.19
N ASP A 134 13.89 4.15 4.46
CA ASP A 134 15.08 3.73 5.22
C ASP A 134 14.90 2.36 5.86
#